data_AF-A0A520QRG2-F1
#
_entry.id   AF-A0A520QRG2-F1
#
_cell.length_a   1.000
_cell.length_b   1.000
_cell.length_c   1.000
_cell.angle_alpha   90.00
_cell.angle_beta   90.00
_cell.angle_gamma   90.00
#
_symmetry.space_group_name_H-M   'P 1'
#
loop_
_entity.id
_entity.type
_entity.pdbx_description
1 polymer ?
#
loop_
_entity_poly.entity_id
_entity_poly.type
_entity_poly.pdbx_seq_one_letter_code
_entity_poly.pdbx_strand_id
1 'polypeptide(L)'
;MEIAPEARCAAHPDTAADAICARCGDLVCGACLGPGDADTRVCAACRERLGLDRIAWEQAVGGWASRWWRTTRGVLFASVPTFSAATPGSPGRALGYLATVMLTVALVATLMNVLTFSSRVGLVALPAALPIFAFVLVAQAAHVLTRTLVFHAAVHVLGGRGLLRSVWGSAYAHAPLLFYALVSVFAPLSSNGVVVAVLVLCTELWLFGELLIVAQHVHGLSGGRALLAGAAPWLVLVTLVSASCLSGLALGAP
;
A
#
# COMPACT_ATOMS: atom_id res chain seq x y z
N MET A 1 -11.14 1.36 23.30
CA MET A 1 -9.97 0.51 23.08
C MET A 1 -9.08 0.67 24.29
N GLU A 2 -8.98 -0.37 25.11
CA GLU A 2 -8.21 -0.35 26.36
C GLU A 2 -6.74 -0.63 26.03
N ILE A 3 -5.82 0.15 26.61
CA ILE A 3 -4.39 0.00 26.37
C ILE A 3 -3.87 -1.00 27.41
N ALA A 4 -3.18 -2.04 26.96
CA ALA A 4 -2.62 -3.04 27.87
C ALA A 4 -1.63 -2.38 28.85
N PRO A 5 -1.58 -2.79 30.13
CA PRO A 5 -0.75 -2.16 31.16
C PRO A 5 0.77 -2.23 30.87
N GLU A 6 1.20 -3.19 30.06
CA GLU A 6 2.57 -3.34 29.57
C GLU A 6 2.90 -2.45 28.37
N ALA A 7 1.91 -1.79 27.75
CA ALA A 7 2.13 -0.93 26.60
C ALA A 7 3.07 0.23 26.97
N ARG A 8 4.10 0.43 26.15
CA ARG A 8 5.10 1.49 26.35
C ARG A 8 4.96 2.59 25.33
N CYS A 9 5.29 3.81 25.74
CA CYS A 9 5.31 4.93 24.82
C CYS A 9 6.33 4.67 23.72
N ALA A 10 5.92 4.90 22.47
CA ALA A 10 6.79 4.75 21.32
C ALA A 10 8.02 5.67 21.43
N ALA A 11 7.88 6.90 21.95
CA ALA A 11 9.01 7.83 22.12
C ALA A 11 9.81 7.57 23.40
N HIS A 12 9.17 7.09 24.46
CA HIS A 12 9.76 6.84 25.77
C HIS A 12 9.55 5.36 26.17
N PRO A 13 10.45 4.44 25.79
CA PRO A 13 10.27 3.01 25.99
C PRO A 13 10.11 2.60 27.46
N ASP A 14 10.64 3.41 28.39
CA ASP A 14 10.58 3.14 29.82
C ASP A 14 9.30 3.68 30.48
N THR A 15 8.43 4.37 29.73
CA THR A 15 7.19 4.98 30.24
C THR A 15 5.97 4.23 29.73
N ALA A 16 4.98 4.01 30.60
CA ALA A 16 3.69 3.45 30.21
C ALA A 16 2.98 4.36 29.18
N ALA A 17 2.23 3.76 28.26
CA ALA A 17 1.42 4.49 27.29
C ALA A 17 0.03 4.80 27.85
N ASP A 18 -0.41 6.04 27.69
CA ASP A 18 -1.70 6.53 28.19
C ASP A 18 -2.74 6.68 27.07
N ALA A 19 -2.29 6.78 25.82
CA ALA A 19 -3.16 6.83 24.65
C ALA A 19 -2.52 6.21 23.41
N ILE A 20 -3.33 6.05 22.37
CA ILE A 20 -2.88 5.78 21.00
C ILE A 20 -3.10 7.05 20.19
N CYS A 21 -2.07 7.50 19.49
CA CYS A 21 -2.15 8.68 18.63
C CYS A 21 -3.16 8.44 17.50
N ALA A 22 -4.20 9.27 17.43
CA ALA A 22 -5.26 9.15 16.42
C ALA A 22 -4.76 9.32 14.97
N ARG A 23 -3.58 9.93 14.79
CA ARG A 23 -2.99 10.22 13.48
C ARG A 23 -2.01 9.14 13.01
N CYS A 24 -1.06 8.75 13.86
CA CYS A 24 -0.02 7.78 13.48
C CYS A 24 -0.16 6.39 14.09
N GLY A 25 -1.09 6.20 15.04
CA GLY A 25 -1.31 4.93 15.73
C GLY A 25 -0.24 4.54 16.74
N ASP A 26 0.73 5.41 17.00
CA ASP A 26 1.75 5.14 18.02
C ASP A 26 1.16 5.22 19.43
N LEU A 27 1.62 4.33 20.30
CA LEU A 27 1.39 4.40 21.75
C LEU A 27 2.14 5.60 22.32
N VAL A 28 1.48 6.44 23.12
CA VAL A 28 2.02 7.69 23.64
C VAL A 28 1.72 7.86 25.13
N CYS A 29 2.72 8.30 25.89
CA CYS A 29 2.54 8.73 27.27
C CYS A 29 1.95 10.14 27.35
N GLY A 30 1.49 10.54 28.54
CA GLY A 30 0.93 11.84 28.85
C GLY A 30 1.85 13.00 28.50
N ALA A 31 3.17 12.82 28.64
CA ALA A 31 4.15 13.84 28.24
C ALA A 31 4.22 14.05 26.72
N CYS A 32 3.98 12.99 25.92
CA CYS A 32 3.93 13.10 24.46
C CYS A 32 2.57 13.61 23.93
N LEU A 33 1.52 13.50 24.75
CA LEU A 33 0.22 14.10 24.53
C LEU A 33 0.27 15.58 24.95
N GLY A 34 0.66 16.44 24.02
CA GLY A 34 0.55 17.88 24.22
C GLY A 34 -0.91 18.36 24.36
N PRO A 35 -1.08 19.63 24.74
CA PRO A 35 -2.39 20.19 25.11
C PRO A 35 -3.35 20.17 23.91
N GLY A 36 -4.58 19.71 24.14
CA GLY A 36 -5.65 19.62 23.15
C GLY A 36 -6.83 18.82 23.68
N ASP A 37 -8.01 19.04 23.10
CA ASP A 37 -9.25 18.34 23.48
C ASP A 37 -9.06 16.81 23.42
N ALA A 38 -9.81 16.09 24.25
CA ALA A 38 -9.75 14.63 24.37
C ALA A 38 -9.92 13.86 23.04
N ASP A 39 -10.49 14.51 22.02
CA ASP A 39 -10.67 14.00 20.65
C ASP A 39 -9.46 14.19 19.72
N THR A 40 -8.48 15.01 20.13
CA THR A 40 -7.26 15.31 19.36
C THR A 40 -6.01 14.75 20.01
N ARG A 41 -6.09 13.52 20.55
CA ARG A 41 -4.94 12.75 21.09
C ARG A 41 -3.91 12.48 19.99
N VAL A 42 -3.07 13.47 19.70
CA VAL A 42 -2.04 13.45 18.66
C VAL A 42 -0.68 13.60 19.35
N CYS A 43 0.30 12.80 18.93
CA CYS A 43 1.65 12.84 19.51
C CYS A 43 2.38 14.14 19.15
N ALA A 44 3.34 14.58 19.97
CA ALA A 44 4.17 15.76 19.72
C ALA A 44 4.75 15.81 18.30
N ALA A 45 5.35 14.70 17.83
CA ALA A 45 5.91 14.60 16.47
C ALA A 45 4.85 14.77 15.36
N CYS A 46 3.61 14.33 15.57
CA CYS A 46 2.52 14.56 14.62
C CYS A 46 1.93 15.98 14.73
N ARG A 47 2.07 16.62 15.89
CA ARG A 47 1.58 17.97 16.18
C ARG A 47 2.49 19.05 15.59
N GLU A 48 3.80 18.89 15.71
CA GLU A 48 4.81 19.74 15.04
C GLU A 48 4.65 19.79 13.52
N ARG A 49 3.97 18.77 12.98
CA ARG A 49 3.68 18.62 11.56
C ARG A 49 2.22 18.93 11.22
N LEU A 50 1.45 19.53 12.12
CA LEU A 50 0.13 20.09 11.81
C LEU A 50 0.35 21.41 11.07
N GLY A 51 -0.18 21.53 9.85
CA GLY A 51 0.00 22.72 9.00
C GLY A 51 0.96 22.53 7.83
N LEU A 52 1.68 21.40 7.75
CA LEU A 52 2.44 21.00 6.56
C LEU A 52 1.52 20.42 5.48
N ASP A 53 1.98 20.46 4.23
CA ASP A 53 1.22 20.02 3.05
C ASP A 53 0.74 18.57 3.21
N ARG A 54 -0.57 18.37 3.04
CA ARG A 54 -1.17 17.03 3.00
C ARG A 54 -1.20 16.54 1.56
N ILE A 55 -1.14 15.22 1.37
CA ILE A 55 -1.45 14.61 0.08
C ILE A 55 -2.84 15.11 -0.38
N ALA A 56 -2.98 15.43 -1.67
CA ALA A 56 -4.20 16.02 -2.22
C ALA A 56 -5.49 15.26 -1.84
N TRP A 57 -5.43 13.93 -1.75
CA TRP A 57 -6.53 13.06 -1.31
C TRP A 57 -7.03 13.37 0.09
N GLU A 58 -6.15 13.84 0.98
CA GLU A 58 -6.47 14.14 2.37
C GLU A 58 -6.96 15.56 2.60
N GLN A 59 -6.84 16.42 1.60
CA GLN A 59 -7.31 17.79 1.65
C GLN A 59 -8.85 17.83 1.54
N ALA A 60 -9.47 18.83 2.17
CA ALA A 60 -10.90 19.10 1.99
C ALA A 60 -11.17 19.78 0.63
N VAL A 61 -10.19 20.50 0.10
CA VAL A 61 -10.30 21.32 -1.12
C VAL A 61 -10.29 20.46 -2.38
N GLY A 62 -11.24 20.75 -3.28
CA GLY A 62 -11.40 20.10 -4.58
C GLY A 62 -12.32 18.88 -4.55
N GLY A 63 -12.90 18.56 -5.72
CA GLY A 63 -13.74 17.38 -5.89
C GLY A 63 -12.98 16.05 -5.78
N TRP A 64 -13.71 14.97 -5.53
CA TRP A 64 -13.16 13.62 -5.35
C TRP A 64 -12.21 13.20 -6.47
N ALA A 65 -12.62 13.33 -7.73
CA ALA A 65 -11.81 12.91 -8.90
C ALA A 65 -10.53 13.75 -9.04
N SER A 66 -10.62 15.06 -8.81
CA SER A 66 -9.46 15.95 -8.82
C SER A 66 -8.45 15.57 -7.73
N ARG A 67 -8.93 15.29 -6.51
CA ARG A 67 -8.07 14.86 -5.40
C ARG A 67 -7.41 13.51 -5.67
N TRP A 68 -8.16 12.55 -6.21
CA TRP A 68 -7.64 11.25 -6.62
C TRP A 68 -6.54 11.43 -7.67
N TRP A 69 -6.84 12.10 -8.78
CA TRP A 69 -5.91 12.30 -9.88
C TRP A 69 -4.64 13.07 -9.47
N ARG A 70 -4.77 14.16 -8.70
CA ARG A 70 -3.60 14.90 -8.19
C ARG A 70 -2.72 14.03 -7.29
N THR A 71 -3.33 13.18 -6.47
CA THR A 71 -2.61 12.23 -5.62
C THR A 71 -1.90 11.18 -6.44
N THR A 72 -2.61 10.53 -7.35
CA THR A 72 -2.05 9.53 -8.27
C THR A 72 -0.88 10.11 -9.05
N ARG A 73 -1.03 11.31 -9.64
CA ARG A 73 0.04 11.97 -10.38
C ARG A 73 1.23 12.33 -9.49
N GLY A 74 0.98 12.78 -8.26
CA GLY A 74 2.02 13.08 -7.28
C GLY A 74 2.82 11.82 -6.92
N VAL A 75 2.13 10.73 -6.60
CA VAL A 75 2.79 9.45 -6.28
C VAL A 75 3.52 8.87 -7.49
N LEU A 76 2.97 8.95 -8.69
CA LEU A 76 3.63 8.36 -9.87
C LEU A 76 4.83 9.19 -10.34
N PHE A 77 4.72 10.51 -10.41
CA PHE A 77 5.70 11.33 -11.12
C PHE A 77 6.50 12.27 -10.20
N ALA A 78 6.16 12.34 -8.92
CA ALA A 78 6.81 13.21 -7.94
C ALA A 78 6.81 12.56 -6.55
N SER A 79 7.11 11.26 -6.48
CA SER A 79 6.98 10.44 -5.26
C SER A 79 7.77 11.02 -4.09
N VAL A 80 9.04 11.38 -4.30
CA VAL A 80 9.90 11.96 -3.26
C VAL A 80 9.31 13.26 -2.71
N PRO A 81 9.03 14.32 -3.52
CA PRO A 81 8.32 15.50 -3.02
C PRO A 81 6.99 15.18 -2.33
N THR A 82 6.23 14.23 -2.88
CA THR A 82 4.91 13.85 -2.35
C THR A 82 5.03 13.26 -0.94
N PHE A 83 5.94 12.33 -0.70
CA PHE A 83 6.07 11.66 0.61
C PHE A 83 6.95 12.42 1.61
N SER A 84 7.91 13.22 1.14
CA SER A 84 8.77 14.04 2.00
C SER A 84 8.05 15.26 2.59
N ALA A 85 7.16 15.89 1.80
CA ALA A 85 6.34 17.00 2.29
C ALA A 85 5.11 16.52 3.07
N ALA A 86 4.62 15.32 2.74
CA ALA A 86 3.40 14.81 3.34
C ALA A 86 3.60 14.32 4.77
N THR A 87 2.64 14.68 5.62
CA THR A 87 2.51 14.01 6.90
C THR A 87 1.52 12.85 6.84
N PRO A 88 1.78 11.74 7.56
CA PRO A 88 0.77 10.71 7.78
C PRO A 88 -0.52 11.30 8.31
N GLY A 89 -1.60 11.11 7.57
CA GLY A 89 -2.94 11.55 7.89
C GLY A 89 -3.80 10.40 8.40
N SER A 90 -5.09 10.45 8.10
CA SER A 90 -6.03 9.43 8.58
C SER A 90 -5.83 8.11 7.81
N PRO A 91 -5.63 6.97 8.50
CA PRO A 91 -5.54 5.67 7.83
C PRO A 91 -6.83 5.33 7.07
N GLY A 92 -7.99 5.77 7.56
CA GLY A 92 -9.26 5.59 6.84
C GLY A 92 -9.28 6.31 5.50
N ARG A 93 -8.71 7.52 5.41
CA ARG A 93 -8.59 8.23 4.13
C ARG A 93 -7.60 7.53 3.21
N ALA A 94 -6.45 7.09 3.72
CA ALA A 94 -5.46 6.34 2.94
C ALA A 94 -6.07 5.04 2.39
N LEU A 95 -6.79 4.27 3.21
CA LEU A 95 -7.52 3.09 2.79
C LEU A 95 -8.61 3.42 1.76
N GLY A 96 -9.29 4.55 1.87
CA GLY A 96 -10.24 5.02 0.85
C GLY A 96 -9.57 5.33 -0.51
N TYR A 97 -8.35 5.87 -0.50
CA TYR A 97 -7.56 6.06 -1.73
C TYR A 97 -7.17 4.70 -2.33
N LEU A 98 -6.63 3.80 -1.50
CA LEU A 98 -6.27 2.45 -1.91
C LEU A 98 -7.47 1.72 -2.49
N ALA A 99 -8.64 1.76 -1.84
CA ALA A 99 -9.87 1.16 -2.34
C ALA A 99 -10.26 1.73 -3.71
N THR A 100 -10.06 3.03 -3.93
CA THR A 100 -10.30 3.66 -5.25
C THR A 100 -9.33 3.12 -6.30
N VAL A 101 -8.03 3.07 -5.99
CA VAL A 101 -7.00 2.48 -6.87
C VAL A 101 -7.35 1.04 -7.21
N MET A 102 -7.65 0.22 -6.20
CA MET A 102 -7.96 -1.20 -6.36
C MET A 102 -9.24 -1.42 -7.15
N LEU A 103 -10.28 -0.61 -6.92
CA LEU A 103 -11.51 -0.67 -7.70
C LEU A 103 -11.25 -0.35 -9.17
N THR A 104 -10.44 0.68 -9.46
CA THR A 104 -10.08 1.01 -10.85
C THR A 104 -9.29 -0.13 -11.51
N VAL A 105 -8.29 -0.69 -10.82
CA VAL A 105 -7.51 -1.85 -11.31
C VAL A 105 -8.43 -3.04 -11.58
N ALA A 106 -9.31 -3.36 -10.64
CA ALA A 106 -10.29 -4.44 -10.74
C ALA A 106 -11.23 -4.28 -11.93
N LEU A 107 -11.78 -3.08 -12.12
CA LEU A 107 -12.70 -2.79 -13.22
C LEU A 107 -12.01 -2.93 -14.57
N VAL A 108 -10.79 -2.38 -14.71
CA VAL A 108 -10.00 -2.49 -15.94
C VAL A 108 -9.65 -3.95 -16.23
N ALA A 109 -9.12 -4.68 -15.25
CA ALA A 109 -8.76 -6.09 -15.41
C ALA A 109 -9.97 -6.96 -15.74
N THR A 110 -11.10 -6.77 -15.05
CA THR A 110 -12.35 -7.50 -15.32
C THR A 110 -12.86 -7.21 -16.72
N LEU A 111 -12.90 -5.94 -17.13
CA LEU A 111 -13.32 -5.56 -18.48
C LEU A 111 -12.43 -6.25 -19.54
N MET A 112 -11.11 -6.22 -19.36
CA MET A 112 -10.19 -6.86 -20.31
C MET A 112 -10.35 -8.38 -20.37
N ASN A 113 -10.55 -9.03 -19.22
CA ASN A 113 -10.82 -10.46 -19.17
C ASN A 113 -12.14 -10.80 -19.87
N VAL A 114 -13.21 -10.03 -19.63
CA VAL A 114 -14.50 -10.22 -20.30
C VAL A 114 -14.35 -10.05 -21.81
N LEU A 115 -13.69 -8.99 -22.29
CA LEU A 115 -13.50 -8.75 -23.72
C LEU A 115 -12.65 -9.86 -24.38
N THR A 116 -11.55 -10.26 -23.75
CA THR A 116 -10.65 -11.32 -24.25
C THR A 116 -11.31 -12.69 -24.24
N PHE A 117 -12.11 -13.00 -23.21
CA PHE A 117 -12.85 -14.25 -23.14
C PHE A 117 -13.97 -14.28 -24.17
N SER A 118 -14.74 -13.19 -24.28
CA SER A 118 -15.85 -13.08 -25.23
C SER A 118 -15.39 -13.17 -26.68
N SER A 119 -14.20 -12.64 -27.01
CA SER A 119 -13.64 -12.74 -28.37
C SER A 119 -13.17 -14.16 -28.73
N ARG A 120 -12.90 -15.03 -27.74
CA ARG A 120 -12.42 -16.40 -27.97
C ARG A 120 -13.51 -17.45 -27.85
N VAL A 121 -14.45 -17.28 -26.92
CA VAL A 121 -15.40 -18.33 -26.51
C VAL A 121 -16.87 -17.87 -26.59
N GLY A 122 -17.11 -16.60 -26.90
CA GLY A 122 -18.46 -16.01 -26.97
C GLY A 122 -19.08 -15.70 -25.59
N LEU A 123 -20.08 -14.81 -25.58
CA LEU A 123 -20.71 -14.30 -24.35
C LEU A 123 -21.47 -15.36 -23.55
N VAL A 124 -21.88 -16.47 -24.17
CA VAL A 124 -22.69 -17.52 -23.55
C VAL A 124 -21.92 -18.26 -22.44
N ALA A 125 -20.59 -18.29 -22.51
CA ALA A 125 -19.74 -18.96 -21.51
C ALA A 125 -19.36 -18.05 -20.31
N LEU A 126 -19.81 -16.79 -20.29
CA LEU A 126 -19.45 -15.81 -19.25
C LEU A 126 -19.84 -16.24 -17.82
N PRO A 127 -21.01 -16.85 -17.55
CA PRO A 127 -21.38 -17.27 -16.19
C PRO A 127 -20.36 -18.23 -15.58
N ALA A 128 -19.75 -19.09 -16.39
CA ALA A 128 -18.73 -20.04 -15.93
C ALA A 128 -17.40 -19.39 -15.54
N ALA A 129 -17.13 -18.16 -16.02
CA ALA A 129 -15.90 -17.42 -15.72
C ALA A 129 -16.01 -16.52 -14.47
N LEU A 130 -17.22 -16.24 -13.96
CA LEU A 130 -17.43 -15.38 -12.80
C LEU A 130 -16.64 -15.80 -11.54
N PRO A 131 -16.56 -17.10 -11.17
CA PRO A 131 -15.77 -17.52 -10.01
C PRO A 131 -14.28 -17.18 -10.14
N ILE A 132 -13.74 -17.23 -11.36
CA ILE A 132 -12.34 -16.88 -11.65
C ILE A 132 -12.12 -15.39 -11.41
N PHE A 133 -13.03 -14.53 -11.87
CA PHE A 133 -12.94 -13.09 -11.63
C PHE A 133 -13.02 -12.74 -10.14
N ALA A 134 -13.92 -13.39 -9.40
CA ALA A 134 -14.01 -13.22 -7.94
C ALA A 134 -12.71 -13.66 -7.24
N PHE A 135 -12.13 -14.80 -7.64
CA PHE A 135 -10.86 -15.27 -7.11
C PHE A 135 -9.72 -14.26 -7.36
N VAL A 136 -9.61 -13.69 -8.56
CA VAL A 136 -8.59 -12.69 -8.90
C VAL A 136 -8.70 -11.46 -7.99
N LEU A 137 -9.91 -10.99 -7.70
CA LEU A 137 -10.12 -9.84 -6.80
C LEU A 137 -9.67 -10.16 -5.37
N VAL A 138 -10.01 -11.33 -4.84
CA VAL A 138 -9.60 -11.77 -3.51
C VAL A 138 -8.08 -11.94 -3.45
N ALA A 139 -7.47 -12.55 -4.46
CA ALA A 139 -6.03 -12.71 -4.56
C ALA A 139 -5.32 -11.35 -4.59
N GLN A 140 -5.85 -10.37 -5.31
CA GLN A 140 -5.29 -9.03 -5.36
C GLN A 140 -5.38 -8.30 -4.01
N ALA A 141 -6.51 -8.44 -3.29
CA ALA A 141 -6.65 -7.88 -1.95
C ALA A 141 -5.68 -8.53 -0.96
N ALA A 142 -5.56 -9.86 -1.01
CA ALA A 142 -4.59 -10.61 -0.20
C ALA A 142 -3.14 -10.22 -0.52
N HIS A 143 -2.83 -9.96 -1.80
CA HIS A 143 -1.52 -9.50 -2.25
C HIS A 143 -1.15 -8.14 -1.65
N VAL A 144 -2.05 -7.16 -1.72
CA VAL A 144 -1.85 -5.83 -1.12
C VAL A 144 -1.71 -5.93 0.40
N LEU A 145 -2.57 -6.70 1.05
CA LEU A 145 -2.52 -6.90 2.50
C LEU A 145 -1.18 -7.53 2.94
N THR A 146 -0.77 -8.61 2.28
CA THR A 146 0.50 -9.29 2.54
C THR A 146 1.66 -8.32 2.39
N ARG A 147 1.67 -7.52 1.32
CA ARG A 147 2.70 -6.51 1.08
C ARG A 147 2.75 -5.47 2.18
N THR A 148 1.61 -4.91 2.60
CA THR A 148 1.55 -3.92 3.68
C THR A 148 2.02 -4.51 5.02
N LEU A 149 1.65 -5.75 5.34
CA LEU A 149 2.08 -6.43 6.57
C LEU A 149 3.57 -6.74 6.57
N VAL A 150 4.11 -7.28 5.47
CA VAL A 150 5.55 -7.55 5.33
C VAL A 150 6.36 -6.25 5.38
N PHE A 151 5.87 -5.19 4.72
CA PHE A 151 6.51 -3.88 4.78
C PHE A 151 6.54 -3.35 6.22
N HIS A 152 5.40 -3.42 6.92
CA HIS A 152 5.34 -3.00 8.32
C HIS A 152 6.28 -3.80 9.22
N ALA A 153 6.29 -5.13 9.09
CA ALA A 153 7.16 -6.01 9.85
C ALA A 153 8.64 -5.65 9.62
N ALA A 154 9.04 -5.46 8.36
CA ALA A 154 10.40 -5.06 8.01
C ALA A 154 10.76 -3.69 8.58
N VAL A 155 9.89 -2.69 8.43
CA VAL A 155 10.06 -1.35 9.01
C VAL A 155 10.22 -1.45 10.54
N HIS A 156 9.38 -2.24 11.21
CA HIS A 156 9.41 -2.40 12.66
C HIS A 156 10.72 -3.02 13.15
N VAL A 157 11.15 -4.13 12.55
CA VAL A 157 12.44 -4.79 12.86
C VAL A 157 13.61 -3.85 12.59
N LEU A 158 13.50 -3.03 11.54
CA LEU A 158 14.51 -2.06 11.16
C LEU A 158 14.34 -0.72 11.89
N GLY A 159 13.62 -0.67 13.02
CA GLY A 159 13.55 0.46 13.95
C GLY A 159 12.65 1.63 13.55
N GLY A 160 11.89 1.48 12.46
CA GLY A 160 10.77 2.37 12.15
C GLY A 160 9.55 2.04 13.02
N ARG A 161 8.59 2.97 13.10
CA ARG A 161 7.45 2.86 14.03
C ARG A 161 6.11 3.22 13.39
N GLY A 162 5.04 2.70 14.00
CA GLY A 162 3.64 3.02 13.72
C GLY A 162 3.00 2.19 12.60
N LEU A 163 2.16 1.22 12.98
CA LEU A 163 1.38 0.42 12.02
C LEU A 163 0.54 1.30 11.11
N LEU A 164 -0.15 2.31 11.67
CA LEU A 164 -1.00 3.19 10.86
C LEU A 164 -0.17 4.06 9.90
N ARG A 165 1.10 4.38 10.22
CA ARG A 165 2.01 5.03 9.27
C ARG A 165 2.39 4.10 8.12
N SER A 166 2.65 2.83 8.41
CA SER A 166 2.94 1.82 7.39
C SER A 166 1.73 1.58 6.50
N VAL A 167 0.52 1.47 7.08
CA VAL A 167 -0.74 1.39 6.32
C VAL A 167 -0.94 2.64 5.47
N TRP A 168 -0.76 3.82 6.04
CA TRP A 168 -0.90 5.09 5.33
C TRP A 168 0.04 5.19 4.13
N GLY A 169 1.35 5.00 4.36
CA GLY A 169 2.35 5.11 3.31
C GLY A 169 2.20 4.02 2.24
N SER A 170 1.97 2.78 2.68
CA SER A 170 1.73 1.65 1.78
C SER A 170 0.48 1.87 0.92
N ALA A 171 -0.62 2.36 1.49
CA ALA A 171 -1.86 2.61 0.73
C ALA A 171 -1.66 3.58 -0.45
N TYR A 172 -0.89 4.66 -0.26
CA TYR A 172 -0.57 5.58 -1.36
C TYR A 172 0.45 4.99 -2.33
N ALA A 173 1.48 4.29 -1.82
CA ALA A 173 2.53 3.66 -2.61
C ALA A 173 2.01 2.65 -3.65
N HIS A 174 0.76 2.17 -3.53
CA HIS A 174 0.14 1.27 -4.50
C HIS A 174 -0.37 1.93 -5.80
N ALA A 175 -0.22 3.24 -5.96
CA ALA A 175 -0.60 3.94 -7.20
C ALA A 175 -0.03 3.32 -8.50
N PRO A 176 1.22 2.79 -8.54
CA PRO A 176 1.75 2.13 -9.74
C PRO A 176 0.94 0.92 -10.23
N LEU A 177 0.08 0.31 -9.40
CA LEU A 177 -0.83 -0.74 -9.86
C LEU A 177 -1.80 -0.26 -10.95
N LEU A 178 -2.11 1.04 -11.01
CA LEU A 178 -2.90 1.62 -12.11
C LEU A 178 -2.16 1.52 -13.44
N PHE A 179 -0.83 1.65 -13.44
CA PHE A 179 -0.02 1.49 -14.63
C PHE A 179 -0.08 0.05 -15.14
N TYR A 180 0.02 -0.93 -14.24
CA TYR A 180 -0.19 -2.34 -14.59
C TYR A 180 -1.57 -2.59 -15.22
N ALA A 181 -2.64 -2.03 -14.66
CA ALA A 181 -3.98 -2.17 -15.20
C ALA A 181 -4.10 -1.56 -16.62
N LEU A 182 -3.58 -0.35 -16.82
CA LEU A 182 -3.59 0.32 -18.13
C LEU A 182 -2.77 -0.44 -19.17
N VAL A 183 -1.60 -0.95 -18.79
CA VAL A 183 -0.76 -1.77 -19.65
C VAL A 183 -1.44 -3.10 -20.01
N SER A 184 -2.14 -3.70 -19.05
CA SER A 184 -2.88 -4.95 -19.27
C SER A 184 -4.01 -4.80 -20.29
N VAL A 185 -4.47 -3.58 -20.58
CA VAL A 185 -5.40 -3.31 -21.70
C VAL A 185 -4.76 -3.57 -23.06
N PHE A 186 -3.46 -3.31 -23.17
CA PHE A 186 -2.70 -3.52 -24.41
C PHE A 186 -2.13 -4.94 -24.49
N ALA A 187 -2.07 -5.68 -23.38
CA ALA A 187 -1.55 -7.05 -23.33
C ALA A 187 -2.24 -8.03 -24.31
N PRO A 188 -3.59 -8.04 -24.47
CA PRO A 188 -4.27 -8.88 -25.46
C PRO A 188 -3.85 -8.62 -26.91
N LEU A 189 -3.29 -7.45 -27.22
CA LEU A 189 -2.78 -7.09 -28.55
C LEU A 189 -1.35 -7.61 -28.78
N SER A 190 -0.64 -7.95 -27.70
CA SER A 190 0.69 -8.53 -27.76
C SER A 190 0.60 -10.03 -27.52
N SER A 191 0.79 -10.85 -28.55
CA SER A 191 0.89 -12.31 -28.47
C SER A 191 2.11 -12.82 -27.69
N ASN A 192 2.77 -11.97 -26.89
CA ASN A 192 4.11 -12.18 -26.39
C ASN A 192 4.12 -12.10 -24.85
N GLY A 193 3.99 -13.24 -24.18
CA GLY A 193 3.97 -13.33 -22.71
C GLY A 193 5.19 -12.70 -22.02
N VAL A 194 6.32 -12.57 -22.74
CA VAL A 194 7.52 -11.87 -22.29
C VAL A 194 7.25 -10.39 -22.01
N VAL A 195 6.47 -9.72 -22.86
CA VAL A 195 6.15 -8.29 -22.71
C VAL A 195 5.35 -8.06 -21.43
N VAL A 196 4.35 -8.92 -21.19
CA VAL A 196 3.54 -8.88 -19.96
C VAL A 196 4.42 -9.13 -18.73
N ALA A 197 5.31 -10.13 -18.78
CA ALA A 197 6.21 -10.45 -17.67
C ALA A 197 7.15 -9.27 -17.33
N VAL A 198 7.74 -8.62 -18.35
CA VAL A 198 8.59 -7.44 -18.16
C VAL A 198 7.81 -6.30 -17.52
N LEU A 199 6.57 -6.06 -17.94
CA LEU A 199 5.75 -4.96 -17.41
C LEU A 199 5.30 -5.20 -15.97
N VAL A 200 5.02 -6.47 -15.61
CA VAL A 200 4.82 -6.87 -14.21
C VAL A 200 6.07 -6.56 -13.39
N LEU A 201 7.25 -6.97 -13.85
CA LEU A 201 8.51 -6.70 -13.16
C LEU A 201 8.78 -5.20 -13.02
N CYS A 202 8.54 -4.39 -14.05
CA CYS A 202 8.67 -2.94 -13.96
C CYS A 202 7.74 -2.34 -12.91
N THR A 203 6.49 -2.81 -12.85
CA THR A 203 5.52 -2.35 -11.85
C THR A 203 5.96 -2.73 -10.43
N GLU A 204 6.46 -3.95 -10.24
CA GLU A 204 6.99 -4.42 -8.96
C GLU A 204 8.22 -3.63 -8.51
N LEU A 205 9.16 -3.33 -9.41
CA LEU A 205 10.31 -2.48 -9.13
C LEU A 205 9.89 -1.04 -8.78
N TRP A 206 8.86 -0.52 -9.44
CA TRP A 206 8.32 0.81 -9.11
C TRP A 206 7.71 0.81 -7.71
N LEU A 207 6.88 -0.17 -7.39
CA LEU A 207 6.29 -0.34 -6.05
C LEU A 207 7.37 -0.48 -4.97
N PHE A 208 8.44 -1.23 -5.24
CA PHE A 208 9.61 -1.28 -4.37
C PHE A 208 10.19 0.13 -4.13
N GLY A 209 10.37 0.92 -5.19
CA GLY A 209 10.83 2.30 -5.10
C GLY A 209 9.91 3.18 -4.26
N GLU A 210 8.60 3.07 -4.42
CA GLU A 210 7.63 3.81 -3.61
C GLU A 210 7.72 3.43 -2.12
N LEU A 211 7.83 2.13 -1.81
CA LEU A 211 7.96 1.66 -0.42
C LEU A 211 9.31 2.04 0.20
N LEU A 212 10.39 2.10 -0.59
CA LEU A 212 11.67 2.66 -0.16
C LEU A 212 11.52 4.13 0.24
N ILE A 213 10.87 4.94 -0.60
CA ILE A 213 10.63 6.37 -0.32
C ILE A 213 9.78 6.53 0.95
N VAL A 214 8.75 5.71 1.12
CA VAL A 214 7.95 5.67 2.35
C VAL A 214 8.81 5.30 3.56
N ALA A 215 9.65 4.27 3.46
CA ALA A 215 10.56 3.89 4.54
C ALA A 215 11.49 5.04 4.96
N GLN A 216 11.99 5.82 3.99
CA GLN A 216 12.86 6.96 4.24
C GLN A 216 12.12 8.15 4.85
N HIS A 217 11.06 8.61 4.20
CA HIS A 217 10.45 9.90 4.53
C HIS A 217 9.33 9.78 5.57
N VAL A 218 8.65 8.65 5.64
CA VAL A 218 7.57 8.42 6.61
C VAL A 218 8.10 7.80 7.90
N HIS A 219 9.03 6.86 7.77
CA HIS A 219 9.58 6.11 8.90
C HIS A 219 10.99 6.55 9.33
N GLY A 220 11.67 7.43 8.57
CA GLY A 220 12.98 7.97 8.94
C GLY A 220 14.12 6.97 8.80
N LEU A 221 13.94 5.87 8.06
CA LEU A 221 14.99 4.88 7.84
C LEU A 221 16.03 5.42 6.83
N SER A 222 17.30 5.11 7.05
CA SER A 222 18.39 5.55 6.17
C SER A 222 19.18 4.38 5.58
N GLY A 223 19.80 4.62 4.41
CA GLY A 223 20.70 3.69 3.74
C GLY A 223 20.13 2.29 3.56
N GLY A 224 20.89 1.28 3.98
CA GLY A 224 20.53 -0.14 3.84
C GLY A 224 19.24 -0.54 4.57
N ARG A 225 18.87 0.14 5.67
CA ARG A 225 17.62 -0.16 6.40
C ARG A 225 16.40 0.20 5.57
N ALA A 226 16.41 1.34 4.92
CA ALA A 226 15.31 1.73 4.04
C ALA A 226 15.22 0.80 2.81
N LEU A 227 16.37 0.43 2.24
CA LEU A 227 16.47 -0.52 1.14
C LEU A 227 15.85 -1.88 1.48
N LEU A 228 16.24 -2.46 2.63
CA LEU A 228 15.72 -3.73 3.10
C LEU A 228 14.22 -3.65 3.40
N ALA A 229 13.75 -2.56 4.02
CA ALA A 229 12.33 -2.36 4.31
C ALA A 229 11.48 -2.30 3.01
N GLY A 230 11.94 -1.56 2.00
CA GLY A 230 11.27 -1.47 0.71
C GLY A 230 11.31 -2.78 -0.08
N ALA A 231 12.43 -3.52 -0.04
CA ALA A 231 12.61 -4.77 -0.77
C ALA A 231 11.91 -5.98 -0.14
N ALA A 232 11.68 -5.97 1.17
CA ALA A 232 11.14 -7.11 1.90
C ALA A 232 9.83 -7.68 1.33
N PRO A 233 8.81 -6.86 0.97
CA PRO A 233 7.59 -7.40 0.38
C PRO A 233 7.83 -8.11 -0.94
N TRP A 234 8.66 -7.54 -1.82
CA TRP A 234 8.98 -8.17 -3.10
C TRP A 234 9.69 -9.51 -2.91
N LEU A 235 10.68 -9.57 -2.02
CA LEU A 235 11.41 -10.81 -1.70
C LEU A 235 10.48 -11.90 -1.16
N VAL A 236 9.59 -11.56 -0.23
CA VAL A 236 8.63 -12.52 0.34
C VAL A 236 7.67 -13.02 -0.73
N LEU A 237 7.12 -12.12 -1.54
CA LEU A 237 6.16 -12.48 -2.58
C LEU A 237 6.79 -13.36 -3.67
N VAL A 238 8.00 -13.03 -4.13
CA VAL A 238 8.74 -13.87 -5.09
C VAL A 238 9.04 -15.25 -4.49
N THR A 239 9.39 -15.32 -3.21
CA THR A 239 9.62 -16.60 -2.52
C THR A 239 8.34 -17.45 -2.44
N LEU A 240 7.20 -16.84 -2.09
CA LEU A 240 5.91 -17.52 -2.03
C LEU A 240 5.47 -18.05 -3.40
N VAL A 241 5.63 -17.25 -4.45
CA VAL A 241 5.32 -17.67 -5.83
C VAL A 241 6.24 -18.81 -6.26
N SER A 242 7.54 -18.69 -6.03
CA SER A 242 8.52 -19.72 -6.38
C SER A 242 8.24 -21.04 -5.66
N ALA A 243 7.94 -20.99 -4.35
CA ALA A 243 7.59 -22.17 -3.56
C ALA A 243 6.28 -22.83 -4.05
N SER A 244 5.29 -22.03 -4.45
CA SER A 244 4.02 -22.53 -5.01
C SER A 244 4.23 -23.22 -6.36
N CYS A 245 5.05 -22.64 -7.24
CA CYS A 245 5.41 -23.24 -8.52
C CYS A 245 6.15 -24.58 -8.34
N LEU A 246 7.13 -24.63 -7.43
CA LEU A 246 7.88 -25.86 -7.13
C LEU A 246 6.99 -26.96 -6.53
N SER A 247 6.05 -26.59 -5.66
CA SER A 247 5.10 -27.53 -5.05
C SER A 247 4.09 -28.07 -6.08
N GLY A 248 3.62 -27.22 -6.99
CA GLY A 248 2.76 -27.63 -8.10
C GLY A 248 3.47 -28.58 -9.08
N LEU A 249 4.76 -28.35 -9.36
CA LEU A 249 5.59 -29.26 -10.15
C LEU A 249 5.82 -30.60 -9.44
N ALA A 250 6.00 -30.59 -8.12
CA ALA A 250 6.16 -31.82 -7.33
C ALA A 250 4.88 -32.66 -7.26
N LEU A 251 3.69 -32.03 -7.25
CA LEU A 251 2.39 -32.72 -7.28
C LEU A 251 1.97 -33.18 -8.69
N GLY A 252 2.57 -32.61 -9.74
CA GLY A 252 2.33 -32.96 -11.14
C GLY A 252 3.40 -33.89 -11.75
N ALA A 253 4.40 -34.30 -10.96
CA ALA A 253 5.38 -35.29 -11.40
C ALA A 253 4.75 -36.70 -11.32
N PRO A 254 4.79 -37.49 -12.42
CA PRO A 254 4.20 -38.83 -12.49
C PRO A 254 4.89 -39.84 -11.56
#